data_AF-A0A7S1L066-F1
#
_entry.id   AF-A0A7S1L066-F1
#
_cell.length_a   1.000
_cell.length_b   1.000
_cell.length_c   1.000
_cell.angle_alpha   90.00
_cell.angle_beta   90.00
_cell.angle_gamma   90.00
#
_symmetry.space_group_name_H-M   'P 1'
#
loop_
_entity.id
_entity.type
_entity.pdbx_description
1 polymer ?
#
loop_
_entity_poly.entity_id
_entity_poly.type
_entity_poly.pdbx_seq_one_letter_code
_entity_poly.pdbx_strand_id
1 'polypeptide(L)'
;VRHSAVLADVRRAVLAVGDGVWEQPGRFCKAFAEVLGEHRTSEGALGLGVFVYMRADEWIDRSRAITTPVVRLPDALEMHSRLLRARRADWATLRAEWA
;
A
#
# COMPACT_ATOMS: atom_id res chain seq x y z
N VAL A 1 -0.40 22.19 11.32
CA VAL A 1 0.59 21.09 11.32
C VAL A 1 1.39 21.17 10.03
N ARG A 2 2.72 21.04 10.07
CA ARG A 2 3.54 21.09 8.85
C ARG A 2 3.54 19.70 8.22
N HIS A 3 2.93 19.53 7.03
CA HIS A 3 2.76 18.21 6.40
C HIS A 3 4.09 17.44 6.26
N SER A 4 5.20 18.11 5.98
CA SER A 4 6.52 17.48 5.88
C SER A 4 7.01 16.85 7.18
N ALA A 5 6.64 17.38 8.35
CA ALA A 5 7.01 16.81 9.64
C ALA A 5 6.23 15.51 9.90
N VAL A 6 4.92 15.52 9.63
CA VAL A 6 4.06 14.33 9.77
C VAL A 6 4.56 13.20 8.87
N LEU A 7 4.89 13.49 7.61
CA LEU A 7 5.40 12.50 6.67
C LEU A 7 6.77 11.94 7.09
N ALA A 8 7.63 12.75 7.70
CA ALA A 8 8.91 12.29 8.22
C ALA A 8 8.73 11.33 9.42
N ASP A 9 7.78 11.61 10.31
CA ASP A 9 7.46 10.75 11.44
C ASP A 9 6.78 9.45 10.97
N VAL A 10 5.85 9.54 10.00
CA VAL A 10 5.24 8.36 9.35
C VAL A 10 6.32 7.46 8.76
N ARG A 11 7.26 8.03 8.00
CA ARG A 11 8.37 7.26 7.42
C ARG A 11 9.18 6.55 8.50
N ARG A 12 9.48 7.22 9.62
CA ARG A 12 10.23 6.63 10.72
C ARG A 12 9.48 5.47 11.37
N ALA A 13 8.20 5.67 11.67
CA ALA A 13 7.34 4.67 12.30
C ALA A 13 7.19 3.42 11.40
N VAL A 14 6.94 3.64 10.11
CA VAL A 14 6.83 2.56 9.11
C VAL A 14 8.14 1.78 8.97
N LEU A 15 9.29 2.45 8.90
CA LEU A 15 10.58 1.78 8.81
C LEU A 15 10.89 0.93 10.06
N ALA A 16 10.38 1.31 11.22
CA ALA A 16 10.52 0.53 12.45
C ALA A 16 9.68 -0.77 12.46
N VAL A 17 8.64 -0.87 11.61
CA VAL A 17 7.83 -2.09 11.47
C VAL A 17 8.60 -3.21 10.76
N GLY A 18 9.57 -2.86 9.90
CA GLY A 18 10.41 -3.81 9.16
C GLY A 18 9.76 -4.41 7.91
N ASP A 19 10.37 -5.47 7.37
CA ASP A 19 10.14 -5.93 5.99
C ASP A 19 8.86 -6.79 5.77
N GLY A 20 7.96 -6.85 6.75
CA GLY A 20 6.75 -7.70 6.70
C GLY A 20 5.47 -7.01 6.28
N VAL A 21 5.55 -5.87 5.58
CA VAL A 21 4.37 -5.05 5.23
C VAL A 21 3.37 -5.80 4.35
N TRP A 22 3.83 -6.73 3.50
CA TRP A 22 2.97 -7.46 2.56
C TRP A 22 2.34 -8.71 3.19
N GLU A 23 3.00 -9.30 4.18
CA GLU A 23 2.51 -10.45 4.93
C GLU A 23 1.57 -10.00 6.06
N GLN A 24 1.85 -8.82 6.65
CA GLN A 24 1.12 -8.27 7.79
C GLN A 24 0.82 -6.77 7.59
N PRO A 25 0.00 -6.40 6.58
CA PRO A 25 -0.30 -5.00 6.26
C PRO A 25 -0.92 -4.25 7.44
N GLY A 26 -1.63 -4.95 8.33
CA GLY A 26 -2.21 -4.37 9.54
C GLY A 26 -1.19 -3.70 10.48
N ARG A 27 0.06 -4.20 10.57
CA ARG A 27 1.09 -3.56 11.40
C ARG A 27 1.53 -2.22 10.83
N PHE A 28 1.67 -2.14 9.52
CA PHE A 28 1.97 -0.90 8.81
C PHE A 28 0.83 0.10 8.97
N CYS A 29 -0.41 -0.33 8.71
CA CYS A 29 -1.59 0.52 8.86
C CYS A 29 -1.72 1.07 10.27
N LYS A 30 -1.43 0.25 11.29
CA LYS A 30 -1.46 0.67 12.69
C LYS A 30 -0.41 1.74 12.97
N ALA A 31 0.85 1.51 12.63
CA ALA A 31 1.93 2.49 12.84
C ALA A 31 1.66 3.81 12.10
N PHE A 32 1.12 3.73 10.88
CA PHE A 32 0.70 4.89 10.12
C PHE A 32 -0.44 5.66 10.81
N ALA A 33 -1.50 4.96 11.23
CA ALA A 33 -2.65 5.56 11.90
C ALA A 33 -2.29 6.18 13.26
N GLU A 34 -1.37 5.56 14.01
CA GLU A 34 -0.87 6.10 15.28
C GLU A 34 -0.20 7.46 15.08
N VAL A 35 0.70 7.60 14.11
CA VAL A 35 1.35 8.88 13.80
C VAL A 35 0.33 9.94 13.36
N LEU A 36 -0.64 9.58 12.51
CA LEU A 36 -1.68 10.53 12.13
C LEU A 36 -2.52 10.98 13.34
N GLY A 37 -2.80 10.06 14.27
CA GLY A 37 -3.50 10.35 15.52
C GLY A 37 -2.73 11.28 16.45
N GLU A 38 -1.42 11.07 16.61
CA GLU A 38 -0.52 11.95 17.39
C GLU A 38 -0.53 13.38 16.85
N HIS A 39 -0.56 13.54 15.53
CA HIS A 39 -0.63 14.84 14.86
C HIS A 39 -2.07 15.37 14.67
N ARG A 40 -3.09 14.67 15.19
CA ARG A 40 -4.52 14.99 15.05
C ARG A 40 -4.91 15.31 13.59
N THR A 41 -4.43 14.50 12.66
CA THR A 41 -4.63 14.68 11.22
C THR A 41 -5.19 13.40 10.58
N SER A 42 -5.40 13.42 9.27
CA SER A 42 -5.92 12.30 8.49
C SER A 42 -5.24 12.24 7.12
N GLU A 43 -5.34 11.10 6.43
CA GLU A 43 -4.83 10.94 5.06
C GLU A 43 -5.37 12.04 4.14
N GLY A 44 -6.69 12.30 4.19
CA GLY A 44 -7.33 13.33 3.38
C GLY A 44 -6.86 14.75 3.74
N ALA A 45 -6.63 15.04 5.02
CA ALA A 45 -6.14 16.36 5.45
C ALA A 45 -4.71 16.63 4.96
N LEU A 46 -3.90 15.57 4.79
CA LEU A 46 -2.57 15.64 4.19
C LEU A 46 -2.60 15.63 2.65
N GLY A 47 -3.75 15.44 2.03
CA GLY A 47 -3.88 15.28 0.57
C GLY A 47 -3.27 13.99 0.04
N LEU A 48 -3.22 12.94 0.86
CA LEU A 48 -2.63 11.66 0.49
C LEU A 48 -3.64 10.77 -0.24
N GLY A 49 -3.15 10.11 -1.29
CA GLY A 49 -3.85 9.04 -1.99
C GLY A 49 -2.82 7.99 -2.42
N VAL A 50 -3.24 6.72 -2.41
CA VAL A 50 -2.35 5.60 -2.68
C VAL A 50 -2.94 4.76 -3.80
N PHE A 51 -2.10 4.30 -4.71
CA PHE A 51 -2.47 3.31 -5.72
C PHE A 51 -1.39 2.22 -5.76
N VAL A 52 -1.77 1.04 -6.21
CA VAL A 52 -0.84 -0.07 -6.39
C VAL A 52 -0.28 -0.02 -7.81
N TYR A 53 1.02 -0.23 -7.93
CA TYR A 53 1.72 -0.44 -9.18
C TYR A 53 2.48 -1.76 -9.09
N MET A 54 2.16 -2.71 -9.95
CA MET A 54 2.83 -4.01 -9.99
C MET A 54 3.15 -4.41 -11.42
N ARG A 55 4.39 -4.82 -11.67
CA ARG A 55 4.78 -5.38 -12.97
C ARG A 55 4.17 -6.77 -13.15
N ALA A 56 3.60 -7.03 -14.32
CA ALA A 56 3.02 -8.34 -14.68
C ALA A 56 3.93 -9.09 -15.67
N ASP A 57 5.24 -8.97 -15.48
CA ASP A 57 6.28 -9.45 -16.41
C ASP A 57 6.17 -10.94 -16.72
N GLU A 58 5.70 -11.74 -15.74
CA GLU A 58 5.57 -13.20 -15.85
C GLU A 58 4.35 -13.64 -16.67
N TRP A 59 3.34 -12.78 -16.83
CA TRP A 59 2.01 -13.22 -17.30
C TRP A 59 1.47 -12.43 -18.50
N ILE A 60 1.90 -11.19 -18.72
CA ILE A 60 1.40 -10.35 -19.81
C ILE A 60 2.53 -9.99 -20.78
N ASP A 61 3.38 -9.05 -20.36
CA ASP A 61 4.55 -8.58 -21.09
C ASP A 61 5.35 -7.64 -20.16
N ARG A 62 6.67 -7.55 -20.36
CA ARG A 62 7.54 -6.69 -19.55
C ARG A 62 7.23 -5.20 -19.70
N SER A 63 6.52 -4.78 -20.74
CA SER A 63 6.13 -3.38 -20.89
C SER A 63 4.84 -3.02 -20.14
N ARG A 64 4.12 -4.00 -19.59
CA ARG A 64 2.79 -3.79 -18.99
C ARG A 64 2.82 -3.89 -17.47
N ALA A 65 2.04 -3.00 -16.85
CA ALA A 65 1.86 -2.94 -15.41
C ALA A 65 0.38 -3.02 -15.04
N ILE A 66 0.12 -3.62 -13.88
CA ILE A 66 -1.15 -3.58 -13.19
C ILE A 66 -1.17 -2.32 -12.33
N THR A 67 -2.21 -1.52 -12.51
CA THR A 67 -2.48 -0.31 -11.72
C THR A 67 -3.88 -0.35 -11.16
N THR A 68 -4.07 0.25 -9.99
CA THR A 68 -5.37 0.33 -9.31
C THR A 68 -5.84 1.78 -9.25
N PRO A 69 -7.14 2.03 -9.02
CA PRO A 69 -7.62 3.36 -8.65
C PRO A 69 -6.88 3.90 -7.41
N VAL A 70 -6.88 5.22 -7.25
CA VAL A 70 -6.40 5.87 -6.03
C VAL A 70 -7.38 5.60 -4.91
N VAL A 71 -6.89 4.98 -3.84
CA VAL A 71 -7.63 4.60 -2.63
C VAL A 71 -6.84 5.02 -1.39
N ARG A 72 -7.38 4.75 -0.20
CA ARG A 72 -6.66 4.99 1.06
C ARG A 72 -5.56 3.96 1.25
N LEU A 73 -4.57 4.27 2.07
CA LEU A 73 -3.42 3.42 2.31
C LEU A 73 -3.78 1.99 2.78
N PRO A 74 -4.70 1.78 3.74
CA PRO A 74 -5.06 0.41 4.17
C PRO A 74 -5.65 -0.42 3.03
N ASP A 75 -6.51 0.19 2.23
CA ASP A 75 -7.18 -0.44 1.10
C ASP A 75 -6.16 -0.82 0.00
N ALA A 76 -5.19 0.06 -0.28
CA ALA A 76 -4.11 -0.22 -1.23
C ALA A 76 -3.17 -1.33 -0.76
N LEU A 77 -2.80 -1.36 0.52
CA LEU A 77 -1.92 -2.39 1.08
C LEU A 77 -2.58 -3.77 1.06
N GLU A 78 -3.87 -3.83 1.40
CA GLU A 78 -4.65 -5.06 1.31
C GLU A 78 -4.72 -5.56 -0.13
N MET A 79 -5.05 -4.68 -1.09
CA MET A 79 -5.12 -5.01 -2.50
C MET A 79 -3.76 -5.51 -3.03
N HIS A 80 -2.66 -4.82 -2.71
CA HIS A 80 -1.33 -5.27 -3.11
C HIS A 80 -0.97 -6.63 -2.52
N SER A 81 -1.30 -6.87 -1.24
CA SER A 81 -1.05 -8.16 -0.57
C SER A 81 -1.86 -9.30 -1.19
N ARG A 82 -3.08 -9.05 -1.69
CA ARG A 82 -3.88 -10.02 -2.44
C ARG A 82 -3.29 -10.29 -3.83
N LEU A 83 -2.93 -9.23 -4.57
CA LEU A 83 -2.30 -9.33 -5.88
C LEU A 83 -0.97 -10.09 -5.83
N LEU A 84 -0.13 -9.85 -4.83
CA LEU A 84 1.13 -10.58 -4.64
C LEU A 84 0.92 -12.07 -4.37
N ARG A 85 -0.10 -12.43 -3.59
CA ARG A 85 -0.46 -13.84 -3.34
C ARG A 85 -1.00 -14.50 -4.60
N ALA A 86 -1.91 -13.83 -5.31
CA ALA A 86 -2.52 -14.33 -6.53
C ALA A 86 -1.51 -14.50 -7.67
N ARG A 87 -0.54 -13.57 -7.79
CA ARG A 87 0.56 -13.66 -8.77
C ARG A 87 1.37 -14.95 -8.63
N ARG A 88 1.54 -15.49 -7.41
CA ARG A 88 2.27 -16.73 -7.15
C ARG A 88 1.48 -18.00 -7.53
N ALA A 89 0.16 -17.89 -7.70
CA ALA A 89 -0.69 -19.02 -8.05
C ALA A 89 -0.75 -19.21 -9.56
N ASP A 90 -1.46 -18.32 -10.26
CA ASP A 90 -1.58 -18.32 -11.72
C ASP A 90 -2.18 -17.00 -12.25
N TRP A 91 -2.16 -16.83 -13.57
CA TRP A 91 -2.71 -15.65 -14.23
C TRP A 91 -4.23 -15.47 -14.05
N ALA A 92 -5.01 -16.56 -13.98
CA ALA A 92 -6.46 -16.46 -13.84
C ALA A 92 -6.84 -15.89 -12.47
N THR A 93 -6.18 -16.36 -11.42
CA THR A 93 -6.33 -15.91 -10.04
C THR A 93 -5.88 -14.47 -9.89
N LEU A 94 -4.75 -14.09 -10.50
CA LEU A 94 -4.27 -12.71 -10.49
C LEU A 94 -5.26 -11.74 -11.15
N ARG A 95 -5.84 -12.12 -12.28
CA ARG A 95 -6.81 -11.29 -13.00
C ARG A 95 -8.12 -11.14 -12.23
N ALA A 96 -8.56 -12.18 -11.53
CA ALA A 96 -9.77 -12.14 -10.71
C ALA A 96 -9.63 -11.19 -9.50
N GLU A 97 -8.44 -11.10 -8.89
CA GLU A 97 -8.17 -10.14 -7.81
C GLU A 97 -7.95 -8.70 -8.31
N TRP A 98 -7.65 -8.51 -9.60
CA TRP A 98 -7.47 -7.20 -10.21
C TRP A 98 -8.78 -6.58 -10.74
N ALA A 99 -9.73 -7.41 -11.19
CA ALA A 99 -10.99 -7.01 -11.79
C ALA A 99 -11.97 -6.37 -10.79
#